data_AF-A0A9D6PMI0-F1
#
_entry.id   AF-A0A9D6PMI0-F1
#
_cell.length_a   1.000
_cell.length_b   1.000
_cell.length_c   1.000
_cell.angle_alpha   90.00
_cell.angle_beta   90.00
_cell.angle_gamma   90.00
#
_symmetry.space_group_name_H-M   'P 1'
#
loop_
_entity.id
_entity.type
_entity.pdbx_description
1 polymer ?
#
loop_
_entity_poly.entity_id
_entity_poly.type
_entity_poly.pdbx_seq_one_letter_code
_entity_poly.pdbx_strand_id
1 'polypeptide(L)'
;QYENMIRVKERLKVVLPLTIFIICLLLYMNTRSAVKTGIVMLAVPFSLIGAVWLLWVLGYNVSIAVWVGMIALMGLDAETGVFMLLFLDLAYHEAVDKGRMRNEKDLEEAIIHGAVKRVRPKMMTVMAAFMGLLPIMWSTGAGADMMKRVAAPMVGGLVTSFILELLVYPSIYFVWKWRFEMREGKAAWIR
;
A
#
# COMPACT_ATOMS: atom_id res chain seq x y z
N GLN A 1 -0.95 -6.63 -35.42
CA GLN A 1 -1.29 -6.25 -34.02
C GLN A 1 -1.32 -7.42 -33.04
N TYR A 2 -1.78 -8.61 -33.42
CA TYR A 2 -1.81 -9.80 -32.55
C TYR A 2 -0.40 -10.29 -32.12
N GLU A 3 0.57 -10.33 -33.03
CA GLU A 3 1.98 -10.67 -32.69
C GLU A 3 2.63 -9.68 -31.72
N ASN A 4 2.39 -8.37 -31.89
CA ASN A 4 2.87 -7.35 -30.94
C ASN A 4 2.23 -7.56 -29.55
N MET A 5 0.96 -7.95 -29.49
CA MET A 5 0.29 -8.24 -28.21
C MET A 5 0.85 -9.48 -27.52
N ILE A 6 1.21 -10.54 -28.28
CA ILE A 6 1.88 -11.75 -27.74
C ILE A 6 3.28 -11.41 -27.23
N ARG A 7 4.07 -10.68 -28.02
CA ARG A 7 5.44 -10.25 -27.64
C ARG A 7 5.44 -9.38 -26.40
N VAL A 8 4.48 -8.47 -26.26
CA VAL A 8 4.37 -7.61 -25.08
C VAL A 8 3.89 -8.40 -23.86
N LYS A 9 3.00 -9.39 -24.03
CA LYS A 9 2.61 -10.30 -22.94
C LYS A 9 3.79 -11.10 -22.41
N GLU A 10 4.69 -11.55 -23.28
CA GLU A 10 5.95 -12.21 -22.89
C GLU A 10 6.87 -11.26 -22.13
N ARG A 11 7.00 -10.01 -22.57
CA ARG A 11 7.75 -8.99 -21.80
C ARG A 11 7.13 -8.73 -20.44
N LEU A 12 5.80 -8.64 -20.34
CA LEU A 12 5.09 -8.45 -19.09
C LEU A 12 5.36 -9.57 -18.07
N LYS A 13 5.51 -10.82 -18.53
CA LYS A 13 5.90 -11.94 -17.65
C LYS A 13 7.26 -11.74 -16.98
N VAL A 14 8.17 -10.98 -17.60
CA VAL A 14 9.48 -10.65 -17.04
C VAL A 14 9.43 -9.35 -16.23
N VAL A 15 8.71 -8.34 -16.74
CA VAL A 15 8.62 -7.03 -16.10
C VAL A 15 7.86 -7.09 -14.77
N LEU A 16 6.80 -7.89 -14.66
CA LEU A 16 6.01 -8.02 -13.43
C LEU A 16 6.83 -8.57 -12.24
N PRO A 17 7.52 -9.73 -12.33
CA PRO A 17 8.36 -10.19 -11.22
C PRO A 17 9.55 -9.27 -10.96
N LEU A 18 10.12 -8.65 -12.00
CA LEU A 18 11.20 -7.68 -11.84
C LEU A 18 10.74 -6.44 -11.06
N THR A 19 9.55 -5.91 -11.34
CA THR A 19 8.98 -4.77 -10.61
C THR A 19 8.66 -5.12 -9.17
N ILE A 20 8.05 -6.28 -8.90
CA ILE A 20 7.82 -6.76 -7.52
C ILE A 20 9.15 -6.93 -6.78
N PHE A 21 10.17 -7.47 -7.44
CA PHE A 21 11.50 -7.63 -6.85
C PHE A 21 12.14 -6.28 -6.50
N ILE A 22 12.08 -5.30 -7.41
CA ILE A 22 12.60 -3.95 -7.17
C ILE A 22 11.84 -3.27 -6.03
N ILE A 23 10.50 -3.35 -6.01
CA ILE A 23 9.69 -2.81 -4.90
C ILE A 23 10.12 -3.46 -3.58
N CYS A 24 10.20 -4.78 -3.53
CA CYS A 24 10.62 -5.52 -2.34
C CYS A 24 12.03 -5.09 -1.86
N LEU A 25 12.98 -4.94 -2.80
CA LEU A 25 14.34 -4.50 -2.49
C LEU A 25 14.36 -3.07 -1.92
N LEU A 26 13.63 -2.13 -2.55
CA LEU A 26 13.54 -0.75 -2.09
C LEU A 26 12.88 -0.66 -0.70
N LEU A 27 11.82 -1.43 -0.47
CA LEU A 27 11.16 -1.54 0.84
C LEU A 27 12.09 -2.11 1.91
N TYR A 28 12.88 -3.14 1.56
CA TYR A 28 13.85 -3.73 2.47
C TYR A 28 14.96 -2.74 2.83
N MET A 29 15.48 -1.99 1.85
CA MET A 29 16.48 -0.96 2.09
C MET A 29 15.94 0.20 2.94
N ASN A 30 14.68 0.59 2.73
CA ASN A 30 14.03 1.66 3.48
C ASN A 30 13.73 1.26 4.93
N THR A 31 13.08 0.11 5.13
CA THR A 31 12.64 -0.34 6.47
C THR A 31 13.74 -1.04 7.27
N ARG A 32 14.83 -1.47 6.60
CA ARG A 32 15.93 -2.30 7.13
C ARG A 32 15.45 -3.52 7.93
N SER A 33 14.25 -4.01 7.63
CA SER A 33 13.61 -5.10 8.37
C SER A 33 12.75 -5.94 7.42
N ALA A 34 13.07 -7.24 7.35
CA ALA A 34 12.33 -8.19 6.54
C ALA A 34 10.86 -8.32 6.99
N VAL A 35 10.60 -8.19 8.30
CA VAL A 35 9.22 -8.30 8.82
C VAL A 35 8.39 -7.08 8.42
N LYS A 36 8.93 -5.87 8.59
CA LYS A 36 8.26 -4.63 8.16
C LYS A 36 7.99 -4.64 6.65
N THR A 37 8.99 -5.07 5.86
CA THR A 37 8.83 -5.24 4.41
C THR A 37 7.71 -6.23 4.09
N GLY A 38 7.64 -7.37 4.78
CA GLY A 38 6.58 -8.36 4.61
C GLY A 38 5.19 -7.80 4.92
N ILE A 39 5.04 -7.00 5.98
CA ILE A 39 3.78 -6.33 6.32
C ILE A 39 3.34 -5.41 5.18
N VAL A 40 4.26 -4.63 4.59
CA VAL A 40 3.93 -3.76 3.45
C VAL A 40 3.56 -4.56 2.21
N MET A 41 4.34 -5.59 1.89
CA MET A 41 4.10 -6.45 0.72
C MET A 41 2.75 -7.18 0.78
N LEU A 42 2.19 -7.39 1.98
CA LEU A 42 0.84 -7.91 2.14
C LEU A 42 -0.25 -6.95 1.66
N ALA A 43 -0.04 -5.62 1.61
CA ALA A 43 -1.03 -4.69 1.02
C ALA A 43 -1.17 -4.83 -0.49
N VAL A 44 -0.06 -5.09 -1.17
CA VAL A 44 0.01 -5.15 -2.63
C VAL A 44 -1.06 -6.05 -3.27
N PRO A 45 -1.28 -7.31 -2.82
CA PRO A 45 -2.36 -8.12 -3.37
C PRO A 45 -3.76 -7.55 -3.08
N PHE A 46 -3.95 -6.84 -1.97
CA PHE A 46 -5.25 -6.25 -1.63
C PHE A 46 -5.60 -5.06 -2.52
N SER A 47 -4.63 -4.21 -2.85
CA SER A 47 -4.84 -3.12 -3.81
C SER A 47 -5.16 -3.66 -5.21
N LEU A 48 -4.48 -4.74 -5.63
CA LEU A 48 -4.77 -5.42 -6.90
C LEU A 48 -6.19 -6.00 -6.97
N ILE A 49 -6.71 -6.55 -5.88
CA ILE A 49 -8.10 -7.04 -5.83
C ILE A 49 -9.08 -5.89 -6.11
N GLY A 50 -8.88 -4.73 -5.48
CA GLY A 50 -9.67 -3.53 -5.73
C GLY A 50 -9.60 -3.03 -7.18
N ALA A 51 -8.42 -3.09 -7.77
CA ALA A 51 -8.19 -2.74 -9.17
C ALA A 51 -8.98 -3.65 -10.12
N VAL A 52 -8.90 -4.97 -9.91
CA VAL A 52 -9.64 -5.97 -10.69
C VAL A 52 -11.15 -5.77 -10.57
N TRP A 53 -11.62 -5.46 -9.36
CA TRP A 53 -13.05 -5.24 -9.11
C TRP A 53 -13.59 -4.05 -9.89
N LEU A 54 -12.88 -2.91 -9.88
CA LEU A 54 -13.32 -1.73 -10.63
C LEU A 54 -13.26 -1.94 -12.15
N LEU A 55 -12.24 -2.65 -12.65
CA LEU A 55 -12.17 -3.02 -14.07
C LEU A 55 -13.35 -3.89 -14.51
N TRP A 56 -13.75 -4.83 -13.65
CA TRP A 56 -14.89 -5.69 -13.90
C TRP A 56 -16.20 -4.91 -13.95
N VAL A 57 -16.43 -4.00 -12.99
CA VAL A 57 -17.61 -3.10 -12.97
C VAL A 57 -17.68 -2.21 -14.21
N LEU A 58 -16.53 -1.72 -14.69
CA LEU A 58 -16.45 -0.87 -15.90
C LEU A 58 -16.45 -1.66 -17.21
N GLY A 59 -16.44 -3.00 -17.16
CA GLY A 59 -16.37 -3.85 -18.35
C GLY A 59 -15.07 -3.69 -19.16
N TYR A 60 -13.98 -3.27 -18.52
CA TYR A 60 -12.70 -3.08 -19.20
C TYR A 60 -11.94 -4.39 -19.36
N ASN A 61 -11.51 -4.67 -20.58
CA ASN A 61 -10.66 -5.83 -20.87
C ASN A 61 -9.24 -5.64 -20.35
N VAL A 62 -8.66 -6.73 -19.85
CA VAL A 62 -7.25 -6.77 -19.45
C VAL A 62 -6.38 -6.50 -20.68
N SER A 63 -5.67 -5.39 -20.64
CA SER A 63 -4.82 -4.91 -21.73
C SER A 63 -3.49 -4.40 -21.18
N ILE A 64 -2.55 -4.07 -22.07
CA ILE A 64 -1.23 -3.55 -21.68
C ILE A 64 -1.38 -2.27 -20.84
N ALA A 65 -2.31 -1.39 -21.21
CA ALA A 65 -2.64 -0.18 -20.46
C ALA A 65 -3.07 -0.49 -19.01
N VAL A 66 -3.91 -1.52 -18.83
CA VAL A 66 -4.34 -2.00 -17.51
C VAL A 66 -3.16 -2.50 -16.69
N TRP A 67 -2.25 -3.28 -17.30
CA TRP A 67 -1.06 -3.76 -16.60
C TRP A 67 -0.13 -2.63 -16.17
N VAL A 68 0.05 -1.61 -17.01
CA VAL A 68 0.81 -0.40 -16.65
C VAL A 68 0.16 0.29 -15.45
N GLY A 69 -1.17 0.44 -15.46
CA GLY A 69 -1.93 0.98 -14.33
C GLY A 69 -1.77 0.15 -13.05
N MET A 70 -1.79 -1.18 -13.14
CA MET A 70 -1.57 -2.05 -11.99
C MET A 70 -0.13 -1.95 -11.44
N ILE A 71 0.89 -1.83 -12.30
CA ILE A 71 2.27 -1.61 -11.86
C ILE A 71 2.40 -0.26 -11.14
N ALA A 72 1.81 0.80 -11.70
CA ALA A 72 1.79 2.11 -11.05
C ALA A 72 1.09 2.06 -9.68
N LEU A 73 -0.03 1.35 -9.58
CA LEU A 73 -0.72 1.11 -8.32
C LEU A 73 0.17 0.40 -7.30
N MET A 74 0.88 -0.67 -7.67
CA MET A 74 1.76 -1.40 -6.74
C MET A 74 2.85 -0.49 -6.14
N GLY A 75 3.41 0.42 -6.94
CA GLY A 75 4.40 1.39 -6.44
C GLY A 75 3.81 2.41 -5.47
N LEU A 76 2.62 2.92 -5.79
CA LEU A 76 1.88 3.83 -4.91
C LEU A 76 1.54 3.15 -3.58
N ASP A 77 1.06 1.91 -3.64
CA ASP A 77 0.71 1.10 -2.47
C ASP A 77 1.92 0.82 -1.56
N ALA A 78 3.09 0.56 -2.17
CA ALA A 78 4.33 0.42 -1.44
C ALA A 78 4.73 1.73 -0.72
N GLU A 79 4.56 2.89 -1.36
CA GLU A 79 4.80 4.20 -0.76
C GLU A 79 3.89 4.43 0.45
N THR A 80 2.56 4.25 0.30
CA THR A 80 1.59 4.48 1.38
C THR A 80 1.78 3.51 2.55
N GLY A 81 2.09 2.24 2.26
CA GLY A 81 2.39 1.24 3.29
C GLY A 81 3.65 1.57 4.11
N VAL A 82 4.71 2.09 3.48
CA VAL A 82 5.92 2.53 4.21
C VAL A 82 5.63 3.73 5.11
N PHE A 83 4.91 4.73 4.61
CA PHE A 83 4.49 5.87 5.42
C PHE A 83 3.69 5.39 6.64
N MET A 84 2.78 4.43 6.45
CA MET A 84 2.00 3.87 7.54
C MET A 84 2.89 3.26 8.64
N LEU A 85 3.86 2.44 8.26
CA LEU A 85 4.80 1.83 9.22
C LEU A 85 5.67 2.86 9.92
N LEU A 86 6.20 3.84 9.18
CA LEU A 86 7.02 4.92 9.75
C LEU A 86 6.28 5.65 10.87
N PHE A 87 5.02 6.01 10.65
CA PHE A 87 4.23 6.66 11.68
C PHE A 87 3.81 5.71 12.84
N LEU A 88 3.75 4.39 12.63
CA LEU A 88 3.56 3.42 13.75
C LEU A 88 4.79 3.40 14.62
N ASP A 89 5.95 3.33 13.98
CA ASP A 89 7.22 3.32 14.68
C ASP A 89 7.45 4.63 15.44
N LEU A 90 7.10 5.79 14.85
CA LEU A 90 7.17 7.08 15.54
C LEU A 90 6.24 7.14 16.75
N ALA A 91 4.98 6.71 16.60
CA ALA A 91 4.02 6.71 17.72
C ALA A 91 4.44 5.74 18.84
N TYR A 92 4.98 4.58 18.45
CA TYR A 92 5.53 3.60 19.38
C TYR A 92 6.73 4.17 20.14
N HIS A 93 7.72 4.74 19.45
CA HIS A 93 8.90 5.33 20.10
C HIS A 93 8.52 6.52 20.99
N GLU A 94 7.61 7.39 20.54
CA GLU A 94 7.11 8.50 21.35
C GLU A 94 6.46 8.02 22.67
N ALA A 95 5.75 6.88 22.63
CA ALA A 95 5.14 6.28 23.82
C ALA A 95 6.19 5.61 24.75
N VAL A 96 7.20 4.96 24.17
CA VAL A 96 8.33 4.37 24.92
C VAL A 96 9.15 5.45 25.61
N ASP A 97 9.56 6.51 24.89
CA ASP A 97 10.38 7.61 25.42
C ASP A 97 9.67 8.36 26.56
N LYS A 98 8.34 8.42 26.52
CA LYS A 98 7.50 9.01 27.58
C LYS A 98 7.27 8.07 28.77
N GLY A 99 7.85 6.87 28.77
CA GLY A 99 7.69 5.86 29.81
C GLY A 99 6.26 5.32 29.94
N ARG A 100 5.43 5.48 28.91
CA ARG A 100 4.01 5.10 28.93
C ARG A 100 3.77 3.66 28.51
N MET A 101 4.80 2.93 28.07
CA MET A 101 4.67 1.56 27.57
C MET A 101 4.81 0.54 28.70
N ARG A 102 3.74 0.30 29.46
CA ARG A 102 3.76 -0.59 30.62
C ARG A 102 2.90 -1.83 30.38
N ASN A 103 1.75 -1.67 29.73
CA ASN A 103 0.76 -2.73 29.51
C ASN A 103 0.24 -2.77 28.06
N GLU A 104 -0.47 -3.86 27.72
CA GLU A 104 -1.12 -4.07 26.41
C GLU A 104 -1.99 -2.88 25.98
N LYS A 105 -2.74 -2.30 26.93
CA LYS A 105 -3.61 -1.15 26.69
C LYS A 105 -2.85 0.10 26.27
N ASP A 106 -1.62 0.28 26.77
CA ASP A 106 -0.81 1.44 26.43
C ASP A 106 -0.26 1.31 24.99
N LEU A 107 0.04 0.09 24.55
CA LEU A 107 0.41 -0.21 23.17
C LEU A 107 -0.76 0.04 22.22
N GLU A 108 -1.97 -0.39 22.60
CA GLU A 108 -3.19 -0.13 21.84
C GLU A 108 -3.45 1.38 21.71
N GLU A 109 -3.36 2.14 22.81
CA GLU A 109 -3.58 3.58 22.82
C GLU A 109 -2.52 4.32 21.98
N ALA A 110 -1.25 3.92 22.05
CA ALA A 110 -0.18 4.47 21.22
C ALA A 110 -0.41 4.21 19.72
N ILE A 111 -0.86 3.00 19.36
CA ILE A 111 -1.17 2.63 17.97
C ILE A 111 -2.39 3.39 17.47
N ILE A 112 -3.46 3.52 18.26
CA ILE A 112 -4.64 4.31 17.92
C ILE A 112 -4.25 5.77 17.72
N HIS A 113 -3.49 6.36 18.64
CA HIS A 113 -3.01 7.75 18.52
C HIS A 113 -2.16 7.94 17.25
N GLY A 114 -1.28 6.99 16.96
CA GLY A 114 -0.48 6.96 15.74
C GLY A 114 -1.35 6.86 14.48
N ALA A 115 -2.35 5.98 14.48
CA ALA A 115 -3.25 5.76 13.35
C ALA A 115 -4.14 6.98 13.07
N VAL A 116 -4.68 7.64 14.10
CA VAL A 116 -5.51 8.83 13.95
C VAL A 116 -4.71 9.99 13.33
N LYS A 117 -3.47 10.22 13.78
CA LYS A 117 -2.58 11.25 13.20
C LYS A 117 -2.33 11.07 11.70
N ARG A 118 -2.53 9.87 11.15
CA ARG A 118 -2.30 9.55 9.73
C ARG A 118 -3.50 9.72 8.83
N VAL A 119 -4.72 9.76 9.37
CA VAL A 119 -5.93 9.88 8.54
C VAL A 119 -5.83 11.11 7.64
N ARG A 120 -5.29 12.24 8.14
CA ARG A 120 -5.11 13.46 7.36
C ARG A 120 -4.07 13.33 6.23
N PRO A 121 -2.79 12.97 6.48
CA PRO A 121 -1.83 12.72 5.41
C PRO A 121 -2.31 11.70 4.38
N LYS A 122 -2.97 10.63 4.84
CA LYS A 122 -3.43 9.56 3.95
C LYS A 122 -4.59 9.99 3.07
N MET A 123 -5.57 10.70 3.65
CA MET A 123 -6.66 11.31 2.90
C MET A 123 -6.12 12.31 1.88
N MET A 124 -5.08 13.08 2.20
CA MET A 124 -4.46 14.02 1.26
C MET A 124 -3.97 13.30 -0.01
N THR A 125 -3.24 12.20 0.13
CA THR A 125 -2.72 11.43 -1.01
C THR A 125 -3.85 10.82 -1.84
N VAL A 126 -4.85 10.21 -1.20
CA VAL A 126 -5.99 9.61 -1.91
C VAL A 126 -6.82 10.67 -2.64
N MET A 127 -7.08 11.80 -2.00
CA MET A 127 -7.82 12.90 -2.62
C MET A 127 -7.03 13.51 -3.79
N ALA A 128 -5.72 13.70 -3.66
CA ALA A 128 -4.87 14.19 -4.74
C ALA A 128 -4.88 13.22 -5.94
N ALA A 129 -4.76 11.92 -5.68
CA ALA A 129 -4.86 10.90 -6.72
C ALA A 129 -6.24 10.90 -7.39
N PHE A 130 -7.33 11.01 -6.63
CA PHE A 130 -8.68 11.08 -7.20
C PHE A 130 -8.89 12.34 -8.02
N MET A 131 -8.42 13.50 -7.58
CA MET A 131 -8.48 14.72 -8.38
C MET A 131 -7.69 14.62 -9.69
N GLY A 132 -6.58 13.87 -9.70
CA GLY A 132 -5.81 13.63 -10.92
C GLY A 132 -6.40 12.57 -11.85
N LEU A 133 -7.05 11.53 -11.30
CA LEU A 133 -7.45 10.34 -12.06
C LEU A 133 -8.93 10.30 -12.43
N LEU A 134 -9.82 10.81 -11.57
CA LEU A 134 -11.25 10.82 -11.85
C LEU A 134 -11.61 11.60 -13.13
N PRO A 135 -11.03 12.79 -13.41
CA PRO A 135 -11.34 13.50 -14.66
C PRO A 135 -10.99 12.69 -15.92
N ILE A 136 -9.94 11.86 -15.86
CA ILE A 136 -9.53 10.99 -16.97
C ILE A 136 -10.64 9.98 -17.28
N MET A 137 -11.38 9.52 -16.27
CA MET A 137 -12.46 8.55 -16.43
C MET A 137 -13.63 9.09 -17.27
N TRP A 138 -13.89 10.40 -17.21
CA TRP A 138 -14.96 11.07 -17.98
C TRP A 138 -14.50 11.67 -19.32
N SER A 139 -13.20 11.63 -19.62
CA SER A 139 -12.69 12.16 -20.89
C SER A 139 -13.24 11.38 -22.10
N THR A 140 -13.60 12.07 -23.19
CA THR A 140 -14.12 11.46 -24.43
C THR A 140 -13.27 11.79 -25.66
N GLY A 141 -12.14 12.48 -25.48
CA GLY A 141 -11.24 12.87 -26.56
C GLY A 141 -10.39 11.72 -27.14
N ALA A 142 -9.60 12.04 -28.17
CA ALA A 142 -8.64 11.09 -28.75
C ALA A 142 -7.66 10.55 -27.68
N GLY A 143 -7.49 9.23 -27.63
CA GLY A 143 -6.64 8.56 -26.63
C GLY A 143 -7.28 8.37 -25.25
N ALA A 144 -8.52 8.84 -25.03
CA ALA A 144 -9.20 8.68 -23.74
C ALA A 144 -9.38 7.21 -23.36
N ASP A 145 -9.69 6.32 -24.31
CA ASP A 145 -9.86 4.89 -24.04
C ASP A 145 -8.59 4.22 -23.48
N MET A 146 -7.43 4.64 -23.95
CA MET A 146 -6.15 4.16 -23.42
C MET A 146 -5.96 4.70 -21.99
N MET A 147 -6.15 6.00 -21.78
CA MET A 147 -5.91 6.65 -20.49
C MET A 147 -6.85 6.14 -19.40
N LYS A 148 -8.14 5.90 -19.71
CA LYS A 148 -9.10 5.28 -18.79
C LYS A 148 -8.66 3.90 -18.31
N ARG A 149 -8.07 3.10 -19.21
CA ARG A 149 -7.58 1.75 -18.88
C ARG A 149 -6.33 1.78 -18.01
N VAL A 150 -5.52 2.84 -18.09
CA VAL A 150 -4.38 3.06 -17.16
C VAL A 150 -4.88 3.57 -15.80
N ALA A 151 -5.85 4.49 -15.78
CA ALA A 151 -6.33 5.14 -14.57
C ALA A 151 -7.27 4.27 -13.73
N ALA A 152 -8.13 3.44 -14.35
CA ALA A 152 -9.12 2.64 -13.63
C ALA A 152 -8.50 1.70 -12.58
N PRO A 153 -7.46 0.90 -12.85
CA PRO A 153 -6.82 0.07 -11.84
C PRO A 153 -6.35 0.88 -10.62
N MET A 154 -5.77 2.06 -10.86
CA MET A 154 -5.25 2.93 -9.80
C MET A 154 -6.38 3.44 -8.91
N VAL A 155 -7.49 3.92 -9.49
CA VAL A 155 -8.64 4.40 -8.71
C VAL A 155 -9.23 3.28 -7.84
N GLY A 156 -9.50 2.11 -8.43
CA GLY A 156 -10.12 0.99 -7.72
C GLY A 156 -9.24 0.42 -6.62
N GLY A 157 -7.94 0.28 -6.92
CA GLY A 157 -6.96 -0.22 -5.97
C GLY A 157 -6.70 0.75 -4.83
N LEU A 158 -6.64 2.06 -5.10
CA LEU A 158 -6.50 3.09 -4.08
C LEU A 158 -7.63 3.08 -3.06
N VAL A 159 -8.89 2.98 -3.51
CA VAL A 159 -10.06 2.92 -2.60
C VAL A 159 -9.92 1.72 -1.66
N THR A 160 -9.67 0.56 -2.25
CA THR A 160 -9.65 -0.71 -1.51
C THR A 160 -8.46 -0.75 -0.56
N SER A 161 -7.27 -0.40 -1.05
CA SER A 161 -6.06 -0.35 -0.23
C SER A 161 -6.18 0.67 0.89
N PHE A 162 -6.71 1.87 0.62
CA PHE A 162 -6.85 2.90 1.63
C PHE A 162 -7.63 2.40 2.86
N ILE A 163 -8.76 1.72 2.62
CA ILE A 163 -9.60 1.11 3.65
C ILE A 163 -8.83 0.00 4.38
N LEU A 164 -8.24 -0.92 3.62
CA LEU A 164 -7.55 -2.07 4.19
C LEU A 164 -6.33 -1.66 4.99
N GLU A 165 -5.48 -0.79 4.49
CA GLU A 165 -4.34 -0.27 5.22
C GLU A 165 -4.78 0.46 6.51
N LEU A 166 -5.90 1.19 6.55
CA LEU A 166 -6.37 1.85 7.79
C LEU A 166 -6.87 0.85 8.84
N LEU A 167 -7.49 -0.25 8.42
CA LEU A 167 -8.08 -1.25 9.33
C LEU A 167 -7.09 -2.38 9.69
N VAL A 168 -6.38 -2.87 8.69
CA VAL A 168 -5.56 -4.09 8.75
C VAL A 168 -4.15 -3.78 9.27
N TYR A 169 -3.51 -2.67 8.87
CA TYR A 169 -2.12 -2.40 9.31
C TYR A 169 -1.99 -2.17 10.82
N PRO A 170 -2.84 -1.35 11.48
CA PRO A 170 -2.75 -1.18 12.93
C PRO A 170 -2.93 -2.51 13.65
N SER A 171 -3.87 -3.33 13.18
CA SER A 171 -4.15 -4.66 13.73
C SER A 171 -2.96 -5.62 13.59
N ILE A 172 -2.36 -5.72 12.40
CA ILE A 172 -1.18 -6.56 12.16
C ILE A 172 0.01 -6.07 12.99
N TYR A 173 0.23 -4.75 13.04
CA TYR A 173 1.34 -4.17 13.78
C TYR A 173 1.20 -4.38 15.30
N PHE A 174 -0.02 -4.24 15.84
CA PHE A 174 -0.31 -4.54 17.24
C PHE A 174 0.05 -5.99 17.60
N VAL A 175 -0.44 -6.96 16.82
CA VAL A 175 -0.16 -8.39 17.03
C VAL A 175 1.33 -8.67 16.94
N TRP A 176 2.03 -8.05 15.99
CA TRP A 176 3.47 -8.22 15.81
C TRP A 176 4.26 -7.67 17.00
N LYS A 177 4.03 -6.42 17.40
CA LYS A 177 4.71 -5.79 18.54
C LYS A 177 4.42 -6.50 19.86
N TRP A 178 3.17 -6.88 20.09
CA TRP A 178 2.78 -7.66 21.26
C TRP A 178 3.56 -8.99 21.35
N ARG A 179 3.66 -9.71 20.24
CA ARG A 179 4.27 -11.04 20.21
C ARG A 179 5.80 -11.03 20.26
N PHE A 180 6.46 -10.02 19.69
CA PHE A 180 7.92 -9.98 19.59
C PHE A 180 8.62 -9.07 20.61
N GLU A 181 7.97 -8.02 21.14
CA GLU A 181 8.64 -7.09 22.06
C GLU A 181 8.11 -7.16 23.49
N MET A 182 6.80 -7.33 23.69
CA MET A 182 6.22 -7.49 25.04
C MET A 182 6.36 -8.92 25.58
N ARG A 183 6.19 -9.97 24.77
CA ARG A 183 6.34 -11.37 25.22
C ARG A 183 7.78 -11.86 25.35
N GLU A 184 8.75 -11.28 24.64
CA GLU A 184 10.18 -11.66 24.77
C GLU A 184 10.93 -10.91 25.88
N GLY A 185 10.25 -10.08 26.70
CA GLY A 185 10.91 -9.38 27.81
C GLY A 185 11.98 -8.36 27.38
N LYS A 186 12.02 -7.96 26.10
CA LYS A 186 12.96 -6.96 25.58
C LYS A 186 12.64 -5.52 26.01
N ALA A 187 11.50 -5.30 26.67
CA ALA A 187 11.23 -4.07 27.41
C ALA A 187 12.25 -3.81 28.55
N ALA A 188 13.07 -4.81 28.94
CA ALA A 188 14.14 -4.63 29.91
C ALA A 188 15.47 -4.08 29.33
N TRP A 189 15.62 -3.96 28.01
CA TRP A 189 16.89 -3.54 27.36
C TRP A 189 16.99 -2.03 27.04
N ILE A 190 15.92 -1.25 27.29
CA ILE A 190 15.96 0.22 27.21
C ILE A 190 15.91 0.78 28.64
N ARG A 191 16.78 0.26 29.50
CA ARG A 191 17.09 0.81 30.81
C ARG A 191 18.59 1.07 30.90
#